data_AF-A0A521A1V7-F1
#
_entry.id   AF-A0A521A1V7-F1
#
_cell.length_a   1.000
_cell.length_b   1.000
_cell.length_c   1.000
_cell.angle_alpha   90.00
_cell.angle_beta   90.00
_cell.angle_gamma   90.00
#
_symmetry.space_group_name_H-M   'P 1'
#
loop_
_entity.id
_entity.type
_entity.pdbx_description
1 polymer ?
#
loop_
_entity_poly.entity_id
_entity_poly.type
_entity_poly.pdbx_seq_one_letter_code
_entity_poly.pdbx_strand_id
1 'polypeptide(L)'
;LNEALTLEILITILVIIIMVFNLRASVLISGLLPVAVLMVFIAMKLFGVDANIVALSGIAIAIGTMVDVGVILSENIIRHLDEDDGTQSINTVVYNATAEVSGAIVTAVMTTIISFIPVFTMIGAEGKLFRPLAFTKTFALTASIIVALFLIPPFAAFLFRKKSIKNTFKYVLNGFLIAIGIAAIIYGYWLGLILIAFGITALLNLQKKITDKQANLVNIIISASAIIFLLAEYWRPLGVDKSIFWNLIFVSVICFGLLGVFSLFIKFYTRILRWCLENKLLFLSVPTAIVIAGFFIMKNTGKEFMPSLNEGSFLLMPTSMPHSGVEENKRVLQQLDMAVASIPEIETVVGKAGRTESALDPAPLSMYENMIQYKPEYMLNENGQRQRYKVNDDGEYILKNGMSLRAEQREAWQSLNAKEQLIPDNDGEFYRNWRPEIQSPDDI
;
A
#
# COMPACT_ATOMS: atom_id res chain seq x y z
N LEU A 1 -6.07 4.37 4.76
CA LEU A 1 -4.70 4.22 5.32
C LEU A 1 -4.33 2.76 5.60
N ASN A 2 -5.10 2.02 6.41
CA ASN A 2 -4.81 0.59 6.69
C ASN A 2 -4.62 -0.22 5.41
N GLU A 3 -5.51 -0.04 4.43
CA GLU A 3 -5.39 -0.66 3.10
C GLU A 3 -4.06 -0.30 2.41
N ALA A 4 -3.70 0.99 2.37
CA ALA A 4 -2.47 1.45 1.73
C ALA A 4 -1.21 0.83 2.35
N LEU A 5 -1.12 0.77 3.68
CA LEU A 5 0.01 0.14 4.37
C LEU A 5 0.06 -1.38 4.12
N THR A 6 -1.10 -2.06 4.11
CA THR A 6 -1.16 -3.49 3.77
C THR A 6 -0.68 -3.74 2.34
N LEU A 7 -1.12 -2.91 1.38
CA LEU A 7 -0.69 -2.99 -0.02
C LEU A 7 0.80 -2.78 -0.16
N GLU A 8 1.34 -1.76 0.51
CA GLU A 8 2.76 -1.46 0.47
C GLU A 8 3.61 -2.60 1.03
N ILE A 9 3.23 -3.17 2.17
CA ILE A 9 3.90 -4.34 2.76
C ILE A 9 3.84 -5.52 1.77
N LEU A 10 2.68 -5.77 1.17
CA LEU A 10 2.49 -6.90 0.27
C LEU A 10 3.34 -6.77 -1.01
N ILE A 11 3.34 -5.59 -1.63
CA ILE A 11 4.18 -5.28 -2.80
C ILE A 11 5.66 -5.39 -2.43
N THR A 12 6.04 -4.89 -1.26
CA THR A 12 7.42 -4.96 -0.76
C THR A 12 7.87 -6.42 -0.60
N ILE A 13 7.05 -7.27 0.02
CA ILE A 13 7.36 -8.71 0.15
C ILE A 13 7.51 -9.36 -1.23
N LEU A 14 6.63 -9.02 -2.18
CA LEU A 14 6.71 -9.53 -3.56
C LEU A 14 8.07 -9.21 -4.18
N VAL A 15 8.45 -7.92 -4.15
CA VAL A 15 9.71 -7.44 -4.72
C VAL A 15 10.91 -8.11 -4.05
N ILE A 16 10.94 -8.21 -2.72
CA ILE A 16 12.04 -8.88 -1.99
C ILE A 16 12.16 -10.35 -2.42
N ILE A 17 11.04 -11.07 -2.52
CA ILE A 17 11.05 -12.51 -2.88
C ILE A 17 11.64 -12.72 -4.27
N ILE A 18 11.31 -11.84 -5.20
CA ILE A 18 11.75 -11.98 -6.58
C ILE A 18 13.21 -11.52 -6.75
N MET A 19 13.60 -10.41 -6.11
CA MET A 19 14.95 -9.85 -6.22
C MET A 19 16.00 -10.75 -5.56
N VAL A 20 15.74 -11.21 -4.33
CA VAL A 20 16.74 -11.96 -3.55
C VAL A 20 16.84 -13.43 -3.99
N PHE A 21 15.80 -13.95 -4.64
CA PHE A 21 15.71 -15.34 -5.11
C PHE A 21 16.04 -16.39 -4.01
N ASN A 22 15.82 -16.05 -2.74
CA ASN A 22 16.05 -16.92 -1.59
C ASN A 22 14.99 -16.67 -0.52
N LEU A 23 14.08 -17.63 -0.35
CA LEU A 23 12.93 -17.48 0.54
C LEU A 23 13.33 -17.18 1.99
N ARG A 24 14.47 -17.73 2.47
CA ARG A 24 14.91 -17.51 3.86
C ARG A 24 15.32 -16.06 4.08
N ALA A 25 16.10 -15.49 3.17
CA ALA A 25 16.45 -14.07 3.23
C ALA A 25 15.22 -13.18 3.06
N SER A 26 14.28 -13.54 2.18
CA SER A 26 13.06 -12.76 1.99
C SER A 26 12.19 -12.72 3.24
N VAL A 27 12.07 -13.86 3.95
CA VAL A 27 11.37 -13.94 5.24
C VAL A 27 12.10 -13.13 6.32
N LEU A 28 13.44 -13.18 6.33
CA LEU A 28 14.26 -12.39 7.27
C LEU A 28 14.01 -10.89 7.11
N ILE A 29 14.12 -10.36 5.88
CA ILE A 29 13.95 -8.93 5.60
C ILE A 29 12.51 -8.50 5.93
N SER A 30 11.52 -9.25 5.45
CA SER A 30 10.10 -8.94 5.65
C SER A 30 9.69 -9.00 7.12
N GLY A 31 10.24 -9.96 7.89
CA GLY A 31 9.96 -10.10 9.32
C GLY A 31 10.56 -8.99 10.19
N LEU A 32 11.61 -8.32 9.71
CA LEU A 32 12.27 -7.22 10.43
C LEU A 32 11.68 -5.84 10.10
N LEU A 33 10.87 -5.72 9.05
CA LEU A 33 10.20 -4.48 8.67
C LEU A 33 9.25 -3.94 9.75
N PRO A 34 8.38 -4.75 10.38
CA PRO A 34 7.55 -4.28 11.50
C PRO A 34 8.37 -3.76 12.68
N VAL A 35 9.54 -4.36 12.94
CA VAL A 35 10.44 -3.93 14.02
C VAL A 35 11.01 -2.55 13.71
N ALA A 36 11.40 -2.30 12.46
CA ALA A 36 11.87 -1.00 12.02
C ALA A 36 10.77 0.07 12.13
N VAL A 37 9.56 -0.23 11.67
CA VAL A 37 8.39 0.68 11.78
C VAL A 37 8.06 0.97 13.25
N LEU A 38 8.14 -0.03 14.14
CA LEU A 38 7.94 0.16 15.57
C LEU A 38 8.98 1.13 16.16
N MET A 39 10.26 1.02 15.77
CA MET A 39 11.29 1.97 16.19
C MET A 39 10.96 3.40 15.74
N VAL A 40 10.35 3.59 14.57
CA VAL A 40 9.90 4.91 14.10
C VAL A 40 8.80 5.44 15.00
N PHE A 41 7.78 4.65 15.33
CA PHE A 41 6.72 5.08 16.25
C PHE A 41 7.26 5.42 17.64
N ILE A 42 8.25 4.67 18.14
CA ILE A 42 8.94 5.00 19.40
C ILE A 42 9.63 6.36 19.27
N ALA A 43 10.38 6.60 18.18
CA ALA A 43 11.02 7.89 17.95
C ALA A 43 10.01 9.04 17.82
N MET A 44 8.92 8.86 17.07
CA MET A 44 7.85 9.85 16.96
C MET A 44 7.30 10.24 18.34
N LYS A 45 7.06 9.25 19.20
CA LYS A 45 6.58 9.50 20.57
C LYS A 45 7.61 10.26 21.41
N LEU A 46 8.90 9.94 21.28
CA LEU A 46 9.98 10.63 22.02
C LEU A 46 10.16 12.09 21.57
N PHE A 47 9.98 12.37 20.28
CA PHE A 47 10.15 13.71 19.70
C PHE A 47 8.83 14.51 19.61
N GLY A 48 7.71 13.96 20.10
CA GLY A 48 6.40 14.63 20.09
C GLY A 48 5.84 14.87 18.69
N VAL A 49 6.09 13.97 17.74
CA VAL A 49 5.57 14.05 16.37
C VAL A 49 4.26 13.28 16.29
N ASP A 50 3.17 13.98 15.97
CA ASP A 50 1.84 13.38 15.85
C ASP A 50 1.72 12.44 14.64
N ALA A 51 0.92 11.39 14.79
CA ALA A 51 0.60 10.44 13.72
C ALA A 51 -0.51 10.99 12.81
N ASN A 52 -0.17 11.99 11.99
CA ASN A 52 -1.04 12.50 10.93
C ASN A 52 -0.73 11.83 9.58
N ILE A 53 -1.61 12.05 8.59
CA ILE A 53 -1.50 11.44 7.25
C ILE A 53 -0.12 11.71 6.63
N VAL A 54 0.38 12.95 6.76
CA VAL A 54 1.64 13.36 6.15
C VAL A 54 2.85 12.74 6.85
N ALA A 55 2.82 12.61 8.18
CA ALA A 55 3.83 11.88 8.94
C ALA A 55 3.86 10.38 8.56
N LEU A 56 2.69 9.76 8.41
CA LEU A 56 2.58 8.35 8.02
C LEU A 56 3.03 8.12 6.57
N SER A 57 2.78 9.07 5.66
CA SER A 57 3.35 9.06 4.31
C SER A 57 4.89 9.11 4.32
N GLY A 58 5.50 9.76 5.30
CA GLY A 58 6.95 9.75 5.49
C GLY A 58 7.50 8.36 5.81
N ILE A 59 6.76 7.56 6.59
CA ILE A 59 7.08 6.15 6.85
C ILE A 59 6.92 5.33 5.57
N ALA A 60 5.80 5.48 4.85
CA ALA A 60 5.55 4.79 3.59
C ALA A 60 6.70 5.02 2.58
N ILE A 61 7.02 6.27 2.28
CA ILE A 61 8.14 6.62 1.38
C ILE A 61 9.47 5.98 1.84
N ALA A 62 9.68 5.82 3.15
CA ALA A 62 10.90 5.25 3.71
C ALA A 62 10.94 3.71 3.69
N ILE A 63 9.80 3.02 3.66
CA ILE A 63 9.73 1.54 3.66
C ILE A 63 10.52 0.96 2.49
N GLY A 64 10.36 1.53 1.28
CA GLY A 64 11.11 1.09 0.10
C GLY A 64 12.63 1.19 0.29
N THR A 65 13.12 2.33 0.79
CA THR A 65 14.56 2.54 1.06
C THR A 65 15.08 1.71 2.23
N MET A 66 14.25 1.45 3.24
CA MET A 66 14.59 0.64 4.40
C MET A 66 14.79 -0.84 4.02
N VAL A 67 13.93 -1.32 3.11
CA VAL A 67 14.01 -2.68 2.57
C VAL A 67 15.22 -2.84 1.67
N ASP A 68 15.52 -1.85 0.84
CA ASP A 68 16.68 -1.87 -0.07
C ASP A 68 18.00 -2.13 0.67
N VAL A 69 18.21 -1.46 1.81
CA VAL A 69 19.38 -1.71 2.66
C VAL A 69 19.43 -3.16 3.16
N GLY A 70 18.28 -3.71 3.55
CA GLY A 70 18.17 -5.11 3.97
C GLY A 70 18.41 -6.11 2.83
N VAL A 71 17.98 -5.78 1.61
CA VAL A 71 18.21 -6.57 0.40
C VAL A 71 19.70 -6.58 0.06
N ILE A 72 20.36 -5.43 -0.05
CA ILE A 72 21.79 -5.30 -0.36
C ILE A 72 22.64 -6.14 0.60
N LEU A 73 22.39 -6.01 1.90
CA LEU A 73 23.12 -6.75 2.91
C LEU A 73 22.85 -8.26 2.84
N SER A 74 21.59 -8.67 2.70
CA SER A 74 21.22 -10.08 2.65
C SER A 74 21.75 -10.76 1.38
N GLU A 75 21.72 -10.08 0.24
CA GLU A 75 22.31 -10.55 -1.01
C GLU A 75 23.83 -10.71 -0.86
N ASN A 76 24.50 -9.73 -0.25
CA ASN A 76 25.95 -9.84 -0.02
C ASN A 76 26.30 -11.01 0.90
N ILE A 77 25.51 -11.23 1.96
CA ILE A 77 25.66 -12.38 2.86
C ILE A 77 25.44 -13.69 2.10
N ILE A 78 24.40 -13.80 1.27
CA ILE A 78 24.13 -15.01 0.47
C ILE A 78 25.28 -15.28 -0.51
N ARG A 79 25.77 -14.25 -1.21
CA ARG A 79 26.90 -14.36 -2.14
C ARG A 79 28.13 -14.93 -1.44
N HIS A 80 28.49 -14.41 -0.26
CA HIS A 80 29.62 -14.92 0.52
C HIS A 80 29.41 -16.34 1.05
N LEU A 81 28.17 -16.70 1.40
CA LEU A 81 27.83 -18.05 1.84
C LEU A 81 27.87 -19.08 0.70
N ASP A 82 27.59 -18.65 -0.54
CA ASP A 82 27.67 -19.49 -1.73
C ASP A 82 29.10 -19.61 -2.28
N GLU A 83 29.95 -18.61 -2.05
CA GLU A 83 31.38 -18.59 -2.42
C GLU A 83 32.29 -19.30 -1.39
N ASP A 84 31.87 -19.44 -0.12
CA ASP A 84 32.66 -20.15 0.89
C ASP A 84 32.58 -21.68 0.71
N ASP A 85 33.75 -22.31 0.56
CA ASP A 85 33.91 -23.76 0.47
C ASP A 85 33.65 -24.52 1.80
N GLY A 86 33.04 -23.87 2.79
CA GLY A 86 32.74 -24.42 4.12
C GLY A 86 33.92 -24.40 5.08
N THR A 87 34.93 -23.57 4.80
CA THR A 87 36.16 -23.47 5.60
C THR A 87 36.00 -22.58 6.83
N GLN A 88 35.10 -21.60 6.75
CA GLN A 88 34.90 -20.60 7.80
C GLN A 88 33.63 -20.88 8.61
N SER A 89 33.59 -20.34 9.83
CA SER A 89 32.34 -20.35 10.60
C SER A 89 31.33 -19.41 9.95
N ILE A 90 30.05 -19.80 9.95
CA ILE A 90 28.96 -18.98 9.36
C ILE A 90 28.94 -17.56 9.94
N ASN A 91 29.26 -17.41 11.23
CA ASN A 91 29.34 -16.11 11.88
C ASN A 91 30.46 -15.24 11.28
N THR A 92 31.60 -15.84 10.94
CA THR A 92 32.74 -15.15 10.31
C THR A 92 32.39 -14.72 8.88
N VAL A 93 31.75 -15.61 8.11
CA VAL A 93 31.30 -15.29 6.75
C VAL A 93 30.30 -14.13 6.76
N VAL A 94 29.30 -14.20 7.65
CA VAL A 94 28.29 -13.14 7.81
C VAL A 94 28.92 -11.82 8.27
N TYR A 95 29.89 -11.87 9.20
CA TYR A 95 30.61 -10.68 9.65
C TYR A 95 31.41 -10.03 8.51
N ASN A 96 32.19 -10.82 7.75
CA ASN A 96 32.99 -10.33 6.63
C ASN A 96 32.09 -9.72 5.53
N ALA A 97 31.00 -10.41 5.17
CA ALA A 97 30.03 -9.92 4.20
C ALA A 97 29.36 -8.62 4.67
N THR A 98 29.07 -8.49 5.97
CA THR A 98 28.48 -7.26 6.53
C THR A 98 29.50 -6.12 6.52
N ALA A 99 30.75 -6.39 6.92
CA ALA A 99 31.80 -5.39 7.00
C ALA A 99 32.11 -4.76 5.63
N GLU A 100 32.12 -5.54 4.56
CA GLU A 100 32.38 -5.08 3.19
C GLU A 100 31.41 -3.98 2.74
N VAL A 101 30.10 -4.13 3.01
CA VAL A 101 29.06 -3.21 2.52
C VAL A 101 28.62 -2.16 3.55
N SER A 102 28.94 -2.35 4.82
CA SER A 102 28.47 -1.49 5.92
C SER A 102 28.79 -0.01 5.71
N GLY A 103 30.01 0.32 5.28
CA GLY A 103 30.42 1.71 5.02
C GLY A 103 29.60 2.36 3.92
N ALA A 104 29.40 1.65 2.80
CA ALA A 104 28.62 2.15 1.66
C ALA A 104 27.14 2.39 2.04
N ILE A 105 26.55 1.47 2.80
CA ILE A 105 25.18 1.58 3.32
C ILE A 105 25.03 2.84 4.18
N VAL A 106 25.92 3.03 5.16
CA VAL A 106 25.85 4.19 6.06
C VAL A 106 25.98 5.50 5.27
N THR A 107 26.93 5.59 4.34
CA THR A 107 27.11 6.79 3.51
C THR A 107 25.89 7.07 2.63
N ALA A 108 25.33 6.06 1.98
CA ALA A 108 24.15 6.21 1.12
C ALA A 108 22.92 6.68 1.90
N VAL A 109 22.64 6.07 3.06
CA VAL A 109 21.50 6.44 3.90
C VAL A 109 21.71 7.82 4.52
N MET A 110 22.92 8.16 4.99
CA MET A 110 23.24 9.49 5.53
C MET A 110 23.06 10.59 4.48
N THR A 111 23.47 10.34 3.23
CA THR A 111 23.25 11.29 2.12
C THR A 111 21.75 11.53 1.91
N THR A 112 20.94 10.47 2.01
CA THR A 112 19.48 10.56 1.93
C THR A 112 18.90 11.37 3.09
N ILE A 113 19.34 11.14 4.33
CA ILE A 113 18.92 11.93 5.50
C ILE A 113 19.28 13.41 5.33
N ILE A 114 20.53 13.70 4.95
CA ILE A 114 21.03 15.06 4.77
C ILE A 114 20.25 15.81 3.67
N SER A 115 19.89 15.13 2.59
CA SER A 115 19.09 15.72 1.51
C SER A 115 17.71 16.23 1.95
N PHE A 116 17.19 15.75 3.08
CA PHE A 116 15.91 16.18 3.64
C PHE A 116 16.04 17.29 4.69
N ILE A 117 17.25 17.67 5.11
CA ILE A 117 17.48 18.77 6.07
C ILE A 117 16.83 20.10 5.61
N PRO A 118 16.88 20.49 4.31
CA PRO A 118 16.23 21.72 3.85
C PRO A 118 14.71 21.77 4.13
N VAL A 119 14.03 20.64 4.30
CA VAL A 119 12.59 20.63 4.62
C VAL A 119 12.31 21.30 5.98
N PHE A 120 13.26 21.24 6.92
CA PHE A 120 13.13 21.89 8.22
C PHE A 120 13.24 23.41 8.16
N THR A 121 13.79 23.98 7.07
CA THR A 121 13.89 25.44 6.91
C THR A 121 12.58 26.06 6.44
N MET A 122 11.59 25.27 6.01
CA MET A 122 10.27 25.78 5.62
C MET A 122 9.53 26.39 6.83
N ILE A 123 8.83 27.50 6.58
CA ILE A 123 8.10 28.31 7.58
C ILE A 123 6.61 28.33 7.20
N GLY A 124 5.72 28.65 8.15
CA GLY A 124 4.29 28.84 7.89
C GLY A 124 3.50 27.53 7.76
N ALA A 125 2.50 27.52 6.89
CA ALA A 125 1.61 26.37 6.68
C ALA A 125 2.34 25.17 6.05
N GLU A 126 3.18 25.41 5.04
CA GLU A 126 3.99 24.38 4.38
C GLU A 126 4.92 23.68 5.39
N GLY A 127 5.58 24.45 6.27
CA GLY A 127 6.43 23.90 7.31
C GLY A 127 5.66 23.02 8.30
N LYS A 128 4.45 23.42 8.72
CA LYS A 128 3.60 22.60 9.61
C LYS A 128 3.19 21.28 8.95
N LEU A 129 2.95 21.31 7.64
CA LEU A 129 2.55 20.12 6.87
C LEU A 129 3.74 19.16 6.66
N PHE A 130 4.89 19.66 6.19
CA PHE A 130 5.99 18.81 5.72
C PHE A 130 7.07 18.48 6.76
N ARG A 131 7.22 19.25 7.85
CA ARG A 131 8.20 18.91 8.92
C ARG A 131 7.94 17.53 9.54
N PRO A 132 6.70 17.13 9.87
CA PRO A 132 6.41 15.78 10.37
C PRO A 132 6.84 14.67 9.38
N LEU A 133 6.68 14.89 8.08
CA LEU A 133 7.15 13.96 7.03
C LEU A 133 8.67 13.84 7.00
N ALA A 134 9.41 14.95 7.16
CA ALA A 134 10.88 14.88 7.25
C ALA A 134 11.37 14.15 8.51
N PHE A 135 10.73 14.37 9.66
CA PHE A 135 11.06 13.67 10.90
C PHE A 135 10.86 12.16 10.77
N THR A 136 9.66 11.74 10.37
CA THR A 136 9.31 10.32 10.22
C THR A 136 10.21 9.61 9.22
N LYS A 137 10.49 10.22 8.07
CA LYS A 137 11.44 9.66 7.10
C LYS A 137 12.86 9.53 7.69
N THR A 138 13.34 10.54 8.40
CA THR A 138 14.67 10.52 9.03
C THR A 138 14.78 9.42 10.10
N PHE A 139 13.74 9.28 10.93
CA PHE A 139 13.66 8.21 11.92
C PHE A 139 13.60 6.83 11.27
N ALA A 140 12.84 6.68 10.18
CA ALA A 140 12.74 5.43 9.43
C ALA A 140 14.09 5.01 8.82
N LEU A 141 14.80 5.94 8.20
CA LEU A 141 16.14 5.69 7.66
C LEU A 141 17.15 5.34 8.76
N THR A 142 17.09 6.04 9.90
CA THR A 142 17.96 5.76 11.05
C THR A 142 17.66 4.38 11.64
N ALA A 143 16.38 4.04 11.82
CA ALA A 143 15.95 2.71 12.24
C ALA A 143 16.37 1.63 11.23
N SER A 144 16.33 1.92 9.93
CA SER A 144 16.77 0.97 8.90
C SER A 144 18.25 0.61 9.00
N ILE A 145 19.12 1.60 9.31
CA ILE A 145 20.55 1.33 9.53
C ILE A 145 20.73 0.45 10.76
N ILE A 146 20.02 0.75 11.85
CA ILE A 146 20.10 -0.02 13.09
C ILE A 146 19.65 -1.48 12.83
N VAL A 147 18.50 -1.67 12.19
CA VAL A 147 17.99 -2.99 11.84
C VAL A 147 18.96 -3.72 10.92
N ALA A 148 19.42 -3.05 9.87
CA ALA A 148 20.27 -3.69 8.88
C ALA A 148 21.63 -4.08 9.44
N LEU A 149 22.31 -3.22 10.20
CA LEU A 149 23.67 -3.53 10.66
C LEU A 149 23.71 -4.33 11.95
N PHE A 150 22.69 -4.22 12.81
CA PHE A 150 22.70 -4.88 14.13
C PHE A 150 21.75 -6.07 14.23
N LEU A 151 20.61 -6.08 13.53
CA LEU A 151 19.63 -7.16 13.64
C LEU A 151 19.77 -8.18 12.50
N ILE A 152 19.84 -7.73 11.24
CA ILE A 152 19.92 -8.65 10.09
C ILE A 152 21.08 -9.65 10.21
N PRO A 153 22.34 -9.28 10.54
CA PRO A 153 23.44 -10.23 10.52
C PRO A 153 23.30 -11.35 11.58
N PRO A 154 22.98 -11.07 12.86
CA PRO A 154 22.74 -12.13 13.83
C PRO A 154 21.59 -13.06 13.45
N PHE A 155 20.48 -12.53 12.95
CA PHE A 155 19.35 -13.34 12.52
C PHE A 155 19.68 -14.14 11.24
N ALA A 156 20.45 -13.57 10.30
CA ALA A 156 20.95 -14.27 9.12
C ALA A 156 21.87 -15.43 9.53
N ALA A 157 22.84 -15.18 10.41
CA ALA A 157 23.75 -16.21 10.90
C ALA A 157 23.00 -17.37 11.58
N PHE A 158 21.93 -17.07 12.33
CA PHE A 158 21.07 -18.08 12.92
C PHE A 158 20.25 -18.85 11.85
N LEU A 159 19.63 -18.14 10.91
CA LEU A 159 18.72 -18.70 9.91
C LEU A 159 19.44 -19.53 8.84
N PHE A 160 20.65 -19.12 8.44
CA PHE A 160 21.49 -19.82 7.46
C PHE A 160 22.35 -20.91 8.09
N ARG A 161 22.34 -21.06 9.42
CA ARG A 161 23.04 -22.15 10.09
C ARG A 161 22.50 -23.50 9.63
N LYS A 162 23.34 -24.30 8.95
CA LYS A 162 23.05 -25.70 8.61
C LYS A 162 22.99 -26.55 9.88
N LYS A 163 21.87 -26.49 10.62
CA LYS A 163 21.62 -27.41 11.73
C LYS A 163 21.16 -28.75 11.15
N SER A 164 21.87 -29.83 11.47
CA SER A 164 21.44 -31.20 11.16
C SER A 164 20.24 -31.57 12.02
N ILE A 165 19.06 -31.09 11.62
CA ILE A 165 17.79 -31.53 12.21
C ILE A 165 17.58 -32.98 11.75
N LYS A 166 17.34 -33.89 12.70
CA LYS A 166 17.04 -35.30 12.41
C LYS A 166 15.92 -35.38 11.35
N ASN A 167 16.11 -36.19 10.31
CA ASN A 167 15.15 -36.31 9.21
C ASN A 167 13.74 -36.65 9.71
N THR A 168 13.61 -37.44 10.78
CA THR A 168 12.32 -37.75 11.43
C THR A 168 11.57 -36.49 11.88
N PHE A 169 12.27 -35.53 12.48
CA PHE A 169 11.66 -34.28 12.93
C PHE A 169 11.23 -33.40 11.74
N LYS A 170 11.99 -33.41 10.64
CA LYS A 170 11.58 -32.71 9.40
C LYS A 170 10.32 -33.31 8.79
N TYR A 171 10.17 -34.64 8.80
CA TYR A 171 8.94 -35.31 8.36
C TYR A 171 7.75 -34.96 9.24
N VAL A 172 7.92 -34.95 10.57
CA VAL A 172 6.84 -34.57 11.50
C VAL A 172 6.44 -33.10 11.31
N LEU A 173 7.42 -32.20 11.16
CA LEU A 173 7.16 -30.78 10.96
C LEU A 173 6.42 -30.51 9.64
N ASN A 174 6.82 -31.17 8.56
CA ASN A 174 6.15 -31.03 7.26
C ASN A 174 4.76 -31.66 7.25
N GLY A 175 4.58 -32.80 7.94
CA GLY A 175 3.25 -33.40 8.14
C GLY A 175 2.33 -32.48 8.95
N PHE A 176 2.87 -31.82 9.97
CA PHE A 176 2.14 -30.83 10.76
C PHE A 176 1.78 -29.57 9.95
N LEU A 177 2.69 -29.07 9.10
CA LEU A 177 2.41 -27.98 8.15
C LEU A 177 1.23 -28.30 7.21
N ILE A 178 1.19 -29.52 6.67
CA ILE A 178 0.09 -29.99 5.82
C ILE A 178 -1.20 -30.09 6.65
N ALA A 179 -1.15 -30.64 7.86
CA ALA A 179 -2.32 -30.75 8.73
C ALA A 179 -2.91 -29.39 9.12
N ILE A 180 -2.06 -28.41 9.46
CA ILE A 180 -2.49 -27.02 9.67
C ILE A 180 -3.08 -26.43 8.40
N GLY A 181 -2.45 -26.68 7.24
CA GLY A 181 -2.97 -26.21 5.96
C GLY A 181 -4.37 -26.76 5.66
N ILE A 182 -4.60 -28.05 5.93
CA ILE A 182 -5.92 -28.68 5.78
C ILE A 182 -6.92 -28.09 6.78
N ALA A 183 -6.53 -27.90 8.04
CA ALA A 183 -7.37 -27.25 9.05
C ALA A 183 -7.75 -25.82 8.63
N ALA A 184 -6.80 -25.04 8.11
CA ALA A 184 -7.04 -23.68 7.64
C ALA A 184 -8.05 -23.63 6.49
N ILE A 185 -8.00 -24.59 5.56
CA ILE A 185 -9.01 -24.73 4.49
C ILE A 185 -10.38 -25.05 5.09
N ILE A 186 -10.46 -25.91 6.10
CA ILE A 186 -11.73 -26.25 6.78
C ILE A 186 -12.34 -25.02 7.45
N TYR A 187 -11.51 -24.12 8.01
CA TYR A 187 -11.95 -22.84 8.57
C TYR A 187 -12.21 -21.74 7.51
N GLY A 188 -12.12 -22.06 6.22
CA GLY A 188 -12.41 -21.13 5.12
C GLY A 188 -11.24 -20.22 4.72
N TYR A 189 -10.04 -20.42 5.27
CA TYR A 189 -8.85 -19.65 4.89
C TYR A 189 -8.12 -20.32 3.73
N TRP A 190 -8.27 -19.74 2.53
CA TRP A 190 -7.60 -20.21 1.31
C TRP A 190 -6.06 -20.24 1.43
N LEU A 191 -5.48 -19.45 2.33
CA LEU A 191 -4.04 -19.48 2.67
C LEU A 191 -3.55 -20.87 3.09
N GLY A 192 -4.46 -21.77 3.53
CA GLY A 192 -4.15 -23.16 3.81
C GLY A 192 -3.59 -23.94 2.61
N LEU A 193 -4.00 -23.60 1.38
CA LEU A 193 -3.45 -24.20 0.15
C LEU A 193 -1.94 -23.93 0.00
N ILE A 194 -1.49 -22.75 0.39
CA ILE A 194 -0.08 -22.36 0.33
C ILE A 194 0.74 -23.18 1.32
N LEU A 195 0.24 -23.35 2.55
CA LEU A 195 0.90 -24.17 3.58
C LEU A 195 1.01 -25.64 3.16
N ILE A 196 -0.02 -26.18 2.51
CA ILE A 196 0.02 -27.53 1.94
C ILE A 196 1.08 -27.61 0.84
N ALA A 197 1.12 -26.63 -0.08
CA ALA A 197 2.09 -26.60 -1.17
C ALA A 197 3.54 -26.56 -0.64
N PHE A 198 3.82 -25.75 0.39
CA PHE A 198 5.11 -25.73 1.09
C PHE A 198 5.44 -27.05 1.78
N GLY A 199 4.46 -27.69 2.41
CA GLY A 199 4.63 -28.99 3.05
C GLY A 199 5.00 -30.08 2.04
N ILE A 200 4.34 -30.09 0.87
CA ILE A 200 4.59 -31.04 -0.21
C ILE A 200 5.98 -30.82 -0.84
N THR A 201 6.37 -29.57 -1.14
CA THR A 201 7.69 -29.29 -1.70
C THR A 201 8.81 -29.69 -0.75
N ALA A 202 8.63 -29.44 0.55
CA ALA A 202 9.58 -29.84 1.58
C ALA A 202 9.67 -31.37 1.74
N LEU A 203 8.56 -32.10 1.57
CA LEU A 203 8.52 -33.56 1.62
C LEU A 203 9.18 -34.19 0.37
N LEU A 204 8.98 -33.60 -0.81
CA LEU A 204 9.65 -34.00 -2.05
C LEU A 204 11.17 -33.77 -2.02
N ASN A 205 11.63 -32.68 -1.39
CA ASN A 205 13.06 -32.45 -1.14
C ASN A 205 13.63 -33.51 -0.18
N LEU A 206 12.93 -33.82 0.92
CA LEU A 206 13.34 -34.88 1.85
C LEU A 206 13.44 -36.27 1.21
N GLN A 207 12.59 -36.56 0.23
CA GLN A 207 12.63 -37.79 -0.56
C GLN A 207 13.73 -37.80 -1.65
N LYS A 208 14.57 -36.75 -1.73
CA LYS A 208 15.60 -36.54 -2.76
C LYS A 208 15.11 -36.61 -4.20
N LYS A 209 13.80 -36.42 -4.45
CA LYS A 209 13.24 -36.33 -5.81
C LYS A 209 13.54 -34.99 -6.47
N ILE A 210 13.87 -33.97 -5.68
CA ILE A 210 14.09 -32.58 -6.12
C ILE A 210 15.37 -32.05 -5.45
N THR A 211 16.21 -31.34 -6.22
CA THR A 211 17.43 -30.67 -5.71
C THR A 211 17.07 -29.43 -4.88
N ASP A 212 17.90 -29.03 -3.90
CA ASP A 212 17.65 -27.83 -3.07
C ASP A 212 17.37 -26.55 -3.89
N LYS A 213 18.07 -26.35 -5.02
CA LYS A 213 17.83 -25.22 -5.93
C LYS A 213 16.43 -25.27 -6.56
N GLN A 214 15.98 -26.45 -6.99
CA GLN A 214 14.65 -26.63 -7.57
C GLN A 214 13.56 -26.44 -6.51
N ALA A 215 13.77 -26.93 -5.29
CA ALA A 215 12.83 -26.72 -4.19
C ALA A 215 12.68 -25.23 -3.84
N ASN A 216 13.79 -24.47 -3.81
CA ASN A 216 13.74 -23.03 -3.59
C ASN A 216 12.99 -22.29 -4.72
N LEU A 217 13.23 -22.65 -5.98
CA LEU A 217 12.54 -22.07 -7.12
C LEU A 217 11.02 -22.33 -7.06
N VAL A 218 10.59 -23.55 -6.76
CA VAL A 218 9.16 -23.88 -6.63
C VAL A 218 8.54 -23.09 -5.47
N ASN A 219 9.23 -23.00 -4.33
CA ASN A 219 8.76 -22.21 -3.20
C ASN A 219 8.60 -20.71 -3.52
N ILE A 220 9.55 -20.14 -4.27
CA ILE A 220 9.46 -18.74 -4.74
C ILE A 220 8.26 -18.55 -5.66
N ILE A 221 8.01 -19.47 -6.59
CA ILE A 221 6.85 -19.41 -7.49
C ILE A 221 5.55 -19.46 -6.68
N ILE A 222 5.47 -20.36 -5.69
CA ILE A 222 4.29 -20.47 -4.82
C ILE A 222 4.07 -19.17 -4.05
N SER A 223 5.12 -18.61 -3.42
CA SER A 223 5.01 -17.35 -2.69
C SER A 223 4.64 -16.17 -3.57
N ALA A 224 5.27 -16.03 -4.74
CA ALA A 224 4.99 -14.94 -5.67
C ALA A 224 3.54 -15.03 -6.18
N SER A 225 3.07 -16.22 -6.54
CA SER A 225 1.68 -16.45 -6.97
C SER A 225 0.68 -16.14 -5.86
N ALA A 226 0.99 -16.54 -4.62
CA ALA A 226 0.17 -16.24 -3.45
C ALA A 226 0.06 -14.73 -3.21
N ILE A 227 1.17 -14.01 -3.33
CA ILE A 227 1.19 -12.57 -3.13
C ILE A 227 0.47 -11.84 -4.27
N ILE A 228 0.64 -12.27 -5.51
CA ILE A 228 -0.12 -11.73 -6.66
C ILE A 228 -1.62 -11.92 -6.45
N PHE A 229 -2.04 -13.09 -5.95
CA PHE A 229 -3.45 -13.33 -5.61
C PHE A 229 -3.93 -12.43 -4.48
N LEU A 230 -3.17 -12.31 -3.39
CA LEU A 230 -3.48 -11.38 -2.29
C LEU A 230 -3.60 -9.94 -2.81
N LEU A 231 -2.69 -9.53 -3.71
CA LEU A 231 -2.67 -8.19 -4.26
C LEU A 231 -3.89 -7.96 -5.16
N ALA A 232 -4.29 -8.96 -5.94
CA ALA A 232 -5.52 -8.91 -6.72
C ALA A 232 -6.77 -8.77 -5.83
N GLU A 233 -6.82 -9.43 -4.68
CA GLU A 233 -7.96 -9.37 -3.76
C GLU A 233 -8.03 -8.05 -2.99
N TYR A 234 -6.89 -7.56 -2.48
CA TYR A 234 -6.84 -6.35 -1.66
C TYR A 234 -6.73 -5.05 -2.47
N TRP A 235 -6.00 -5.04 -3.59
CA TRP A 235 -5.78 -3.82 -4.37
C TRP A 235 -6.93 -3.51 -5.32
N ARG A 236 -7.50 -4.56 -5.96
CA ARG A 236 -8.55 -4.47 -6.99
C ARG A 236 -8.39 -3.26 -7.92
N PRO A 237 -7.30 -3.20 -8.70
CA PRO A 237 -6.95 -2.01 -9.49
C PRO A 237 -7.98 -1.62 -10.55
N LEU A 238 -8.75 -2.57 -11.06
CA LEU A 238 -9.83 -2.32 -12.02
C LEU A 238 -11.14 -1.89 -11.36
N GLY A 239 -11.11 -1.61 -10.05
CA GLY A 239 -12.28 -1.34 -9.24
C GLY A 239 -12.88 -2.61 -8.65
N VAL A 240 -13.79 -2.38 -7.70
CA VAL A 240 -14.50 -3.46 -7.00
C VAL A 240 -15.62 -4.07 -7.84
N ASP A 241 -16.10 -3.34 -8.86
CA ASP A 241 -17.13 -3.77 -9.81
C ASP A 241 -16.65 -4.84 -10.79
N LYS A 242 -15.33 -5.02 -10.92
CA LYS A 242 -14.75 -6.06 -11.78
C LYS A 242 -14.44 -7.31 -10.97
N SER A 243 -14.68 -8.48 -11.57
CA SER A 243 -14.43 -9.76 -10.91
C SER A 243 -12.96 -9.91 -10.51
N ILE A 244 -12.73 -10.68 -9.44
CA ILE A 244 -11.40 -10.99 -8.91
C ILE A 244 -10.49 -11.59 -10.00
N PHE A 245 -11.08 -12.35 -10.92
CA PHE A 245 -10.36 -12.94 -12.05
C PHE A 245 -9.71 -11.89 -12.96
N TRP A 246 -10.43 -10.83 -13.34
CA TRP A 246 -9.87 -9.76 -14.16
C TRP A 246 -8.82 -8.95 -13.42
N ASN A 247 -9.07 -8.67 -12.13
CA ASN A 247 -8.08 -8.06 -11.26
C ASN A 247 -6.81 -8.92 -11.17
N LEU A 248 -6.93 -10.24 -11.05
CA LEU A 248 -5.80 -11.17 -11.00
C LEU A 248 -5.01 -11.19 -12.30
N ILE A 249 -5.68 -11.22 -13.45
CA ILE A 249 -5.00 -11.14 -14.76
C ILE A 249 -4.22 -9.82 -14.85
N PHE A 250 -4.86 -8.70 -14.51
CA PHE A 250 -4.23 -7.39 -14.59
C PHE A 250 -2.98 -7.29 -13.71
N VAL A 251 -3.09 -7.70 -12.44
CA VAL A 251 -1.95 -7.71 -11.51
C VAL A 251 -0.85 -8.66 -12.00
N SER A 252 -1.22 -9.85 -12.47
CA SER A 252 -0.26 -10.82 -13.01
C SER A 252 0.49 -10.26 -14.21
N VAL A 253 -0.19 -9.59 -15.15
CA VAL A 253 0.45 -8.97 -16.32
C VAL A 253 1.43 -7.88 -15.90
N ILE A 254 1.08 -7.04 -14.92
CA ILE A 254 1.98 -6.01 -14.40
C ILE A 254 3.21 -6.65 -13.75
N CYS A 255 3.00 -7.61 -12.84
CA CYS A 255 4.10 -8.27 -12.13
C CYS A 255 5.01 -9.04 -13.08
N PHE A 256 4.47 -9.97 -13.89
CA PHE A 256 5.28 -10.75 -14.83
C PHE A 256 5.87 -9.89 -15.95
N GLY A 257 5.17 -8.85 -16.41
CA GLY A 257 5.69 -7.89 -17.38
C GLY A 257 6.91 -7.16 -16.85
N LEU A 258 6.82 -6.61 -15.64
CA LEU A 258 7.93 -5.93 -14.98
C LEU A 258 9.11 -6.88 -14.77
N LEU A 259 8.87 -8.09 -14.26
CA LEU A 259 9.91 -9.10 -14.08
C LEU A 259 10.53 -9.58 -15.39
N GLY A 260 9.72 -9.70 -16.44
CA GLY A 260 10.19 -10.04 -17.79
C GLY A 260 11.15 -8.98 -18.31
N VAL A 261 10.80 -7.70 -18.14
CA VAL A 261 11.68 -6.57 -18.51
C VAL A 261 12.97 -6.60 -17.70
N PHE A 262 12.92 -6.81 -16.37
CA PHE A 262 14.11 -6.92 -15.53
C PHE A 262 15.00 -8.09 -15.93
N SER A 263 14.43 -9.27 -16.17
CA SER A 263 15.17 -10.46 -16.58
C SER A 263 15.84 -10.27 -17.96
N LEU A 264 15.11 -9.67 -18.90
CA LEU A 264 15.65 -9.32 -20.21
C LEU A 264 16.79 -8.30 -20.08
N PHE A 265 16.60 -7.27 -19.25
CA PHE A 265 17.61 -6.26 -18.98
C PHE A 265 18.88 -6.89 -18.40
N ILE A 266 18.79 -7.75 -17.39
CA ILE A 266 19.95 -8.44 -16.80
C ILE A 266 20.69 -9.27 -17.86
N LYS A 267 19.96 -9.99 -18.73
CA LYS A 267 20.55 -10.82 -19.77
C LYS A 267 21.30 -10.00 -20.84
N PHE A 268 20.77 -8.84 -21.20
CA PHE A 268 21.37 -7.95 -22.21
C PHE A 268 22.25 -6.84 -21.63
N TYR A 269 22.34 -6.74 -20.30
CA TYR A 269 23.02 -5.66 -19.59
C TYR A 269 24.47 -5.48 -20.06
N THR A 270 25.25 -6.57 -20.10
CA THR A 270 26.65 -6.51 -20.55
C THR A 270 26.80 -6.02 -21.99
N ARG A 271 25.86 -6.38 -22.87
CA ARG A 271 25.88 -5.93 -24.28
C ARG A 271 25.54 -4.46 -24.38
N ILE A 272 24.51 -4.01 -23.67
CA ILE A 272 24.11 -2.60 -23.61
C ILE A 272 25.25 -1.77 -23.05
N LEU A 273 25.86 -2.21 -21.94
CA LEU A 273 26.97 -1.52 -21.30
C LEU A 273 28.18 -1.36 -22.24
N ARG A 274 28.58 -2.43 -22.94
CA ARG A 274 29.69 -2.35 -23.92
C ARG A 274 29.38 -1.34 -25.02
N TRP A 275 28.17 -1.38 -25.57
CA TRP A 275 27.76 -0.43 -26.60
C TRP A 275 27.78 1.02 -26.10
N CYS A 276 27.32 1.27 -24.87
CA CYS A 276 27.37 2.60 -24.25
C CYS A 276 28.81 3.10 -24.03
N LEU A 277 29.72 2.21 -23.66
CA LEU A 277 31.14 2.53 -23.45
C LEU A 277 31.88 2.78 -24.77
N GLU A 278 31.51 2.08 -25.85
CA GLU A 278 32.02 2.30 -27.20
C GLU A 278 31.50 3.62 -27.80
N ASN A 279 30.24 3.98 -27.52
CA ASN A 279 29.54 5.12 -28.12
C ASN A 279 29.20 6.22 -27.09
N LYS A 280 30.19 6.66 -26.31
CA LYS A 280 29.99 7.57 -25.15
C LYS A 280 29.19 8.84 -25.47
N LEU A 281 29.44 9.47 -26.60
CA LEU A 281 28.73 10.70 -27.01
C LEU A 281 27.26 10.44 -27.35
N LEU A 282 26.98 9.36 -28.08
CA LEU A 282 25.60 8.95 -28.38
C LEU A 282 24.87 8.55 -27.11
N PHE A 283 25.52 7.81 -26.21
CA PHE A 283 24.94 7.48 -24.91
C PHE A 283 24.60 8.73 -24.11
N LEU A 284 25.54 9.69 -23.98
CA LEU A 284 25.31 10.94 -23.24
C LEU A 284 24.18 11.79 -23.83
N SER A 285 23.93 11.70 -25.14
CA SER A 285 22.82 12.42 -25.77
C SER A 285 21.45 12.05 -25.18
N VAL A 286 21.27 10.79 -24.73
CA VAL A 286 19.99 10.30 -24.19
C VAL A 286 19.67 10.88 -22.81
N PRO A 287 20.51 10.77 -21.76
CA PRO A 287 20.28 11.45 -20.49
C PRO A 287 20.17 12.96 -20.65
N THR A 288 20.99 13.58 -21.50
CA THR A 288 20.89 15.02 -21.76
C THR A 288 19.54 15.40 -22.38
N ALA A 289 19.04 14.65 -23.35
CA ALA A 289 17.71 14.87 -23.92
C ALA A 289 16.60 14.69 -22.88
N ILE A 290 16.70 13.68 -22.00
CA ILE A 290 15.74 13.47 -20.91
C ILE A 290 15.75 14.66 -19.94
N VAL A 291 16.92 15.17 -19.55
CA VAL A 291 17.04 16.35 -18.67
C VAL A 291 16.44 17.59 -19.33
N ILE A 292 16.71 17.81 -20.62
CA ILE A 292 16.15 18.94 -21.38
C ILE A 292 14.62 18.81 -21.46
N ALA A 293 14.10 17.64 -21.84
CA ALA A 293 12.67 17.38 -21.90
C ALA A 293 11.99 17.55 -20.53
N GLY A 294 12.62 17.03 -19.47
CA GLY A 294 12.15 17.20 -18.10
C GLY A 294 12.07 18.67 -17.68
N PHE A 295 13.06 19.48 -18.06
CA PHE A 295 13.05 20.93 -17.82
C PHE A 295 11.90 21.63 -18.57
N PHE A 296 11.66 21.28 -19.83
CA PHE A 296 10.54 21.83 -20.60
C PHE A 296 9.18 21.45 -20.01
N ILE A 297 9.02 20.20 -19.58
CA ILE A 297 7.79 19.75 -18.91
C ILE A 297 7.59 20.53 -17.61
N MET A 298 8.62 20.62 -16.76
CA MET A 298 8.56 21.36 -15.48
C MET A 298 8.15 22.81 -15.67
N LYS A 299 8.58 23.46 -16.76
CA LYS A 299 8.21 24.86 -17.06
C LYS A 299 6.73 25.01 -17.44
N ASN A 300 6.14 23.98 -18.06
CA ASN A 300 4.76 24.01 -18.57
C ASN A 300 3.74 23.42 -17.59
N THR A 301 4.17 22.83 -16.48
CA THR A 301 3.27 22.29 -15.45
C THR A 301 2.61 23.42 -14.65
N GLY A 302 1.30 23.29 -14.39
CA GLY A 302 0.55 24.18 -13.52
C GLY A 302 1.14 24.24 -12.10
N LYS A 303 0.89 25.34 -11.40
CA LYS A 303 1.36 25.56 -10.02
C LYS A 303 0.15 25.79 -9.12
N GLU A 304 0.05 25.01 -8.08
CA GLU A 304 -0.94 25.14 -7.01
C GLU A 304 -0.22 25.13 -5.67
N PHE A 305 -0.84 25.70 -4.64
CA PHE A 305 -0.27 25.72 -3.30
C PHE A 305 -0.25 24.33 -2.66
N MET A 306 -1.36 23.60 -2.76
CA MET A 306 -1.53 22.23 -2.27
C MET A 306 -2.66 21.56 -3.06
N PRO A 307 -2.56 20.25 -3.39
CA PRO A 307 -3.68 19.54 -4.02
C PRO A 307 -4.91 19.56 -3.11
N SER A 308 -6.10 19.62 -3.72
CA SER A 308 -7.35 19.46 -2.99
C SER A 308 -7.40 18.10 -2.30
N LEU A 309 -7.78 18.10 -1.02
CA LEU A 309 -7.96 16.90 -0.21
C LEU A 309 -9.43 16.56 -0.17
N ASN A 310 -9.77 15.30 -0.44
CA ASN A 310 -11.12 14.81 -0.20
C ASN A 310 -11.28 14.48 1.29
N GLU A 311 -12.09 15.27 1.99
CA GLU A 311 -12.38 15.11 3.42
C GLU A 311 -13.67 14.31 3.68
N GLY A 312 -14.32 13.80 2.63
CA GLY A 312 -15.62 13.10 2.72
C GLY A 312 -16.80 14.03 3.02
N SER A 313 -16.54 15.33 3.12
CA SER A 313 -17.52 16.39 3.29
C SER A 313 -17.12 17.60 2.45
N PHE A 314 -18.08 18.49 2.21
CA PHE A 314 -17.86 19.74 1.51
C PHE A 314 -18.49 20.90 2.27
N LEU A 315 -17.72 21.98 2.39
CA LEU A 315 -18.17 23.18 3.09
C LEU A 315 -18.56 24.25 2.06
N LEU A 316 -19.86 24.43 1.87
CA LEU A 316 -20.39 25.43 0.96
C LEU A 316 -20.59 26.77 1.70
N MET A 317 -19.90 27.82 1.25
CA MET A 317 -19.92 29.15 1.88
C MET A 317 -20.45 30.26 0.95
N PRO A 318 -21.77 30.33 0.70
CA PRO A 318 -22.37 31.42 -0.05
C PRO A 318 -22.54 32.69 0.81
N THR A 319 -22.62 33.84 0.15
CA THR A 319 -22.88 35.12 0.79
C THR A 319 -24.08 35.80 0.16
N SER A 320 -24.89 36.47 0.99
CA SER A 320 -25.98 37.34 0.57
C SER A 320 -25.54 38.80 0.61
N MET A 321 -26.39 39.69 0.09
CA MET A 321 -26.18 41.13 0.26
C MET A 321 -26.19 41.50 1.75
N PRO A 322 -25.29 42.39 2.22
CA PRO A 322 -25.14 42.72 3.65
C PRO A 322 -26.40 43.30 4.31
N HIS A 323 -27.29 43.90 3.53
CA HIS A 323 -28.55 44.51 3.99
C HIS A 323 -29.73 43.52 4.00
N SER A 324 -29.50 42.23 3.76
CA SER A 324 -30.54 41.21 3.84
C SER A 324 -31.02 41.02 5.28
N GLY A 325 -32.34 41.01 5.47
CA GLY A 325 -32.97 40.76 6.77
C GLY A 325 -32.76 39.32 7.24
N VAL A 326 -32.83 39.12 8.57
CA VAL A 326 -32.65 37.78 9.18
C VAL A 326 -33.64 36.75 8.64
N GLU A 327 -34.89 37.15 8.42
CA GLU A 327 -35.94 36.27 7.92
C GLU A 327 -35.66 35.80 6.48
N GLU A 328 -35.20 36.71 5.62
CA GLU A 328 -34.82 36.35 4.25
C GLU A 328 -33.57 35.47 4.23
N ASN A 329 -32.57 35.78 5.07
CA ASN A 329 -31.38 34.94 5.22
C ASN A 329 -31.74 33.51 5.67
N LYS A 330 -32.66 33.38 6.63
CA LYS A 330 -33.16 32.08 7.08
C LYS A 330 -33.90 31.34 5.96
N ARG A 331 -34.73 32.05 5.19
CA ARG A 331 -35.45 31.47 4.05
C ARG A 331 -34.48 30.95 2.98
N VAL A 332 -33.48 31.74 2.60
CA VAL A 332 -32.47 31.35 1.61
C VAL A 332 -31.67 30.15 2.10
N LEU A 333 -31.25 30.14 3.36
CA LEU A 333 -30.55 29.01 3.98
C LEU A 333 -31.39 27.72 3.88
N GLN A 334 -32.66 27.77 4.27
CA GLN A 334 -33.56 26.61 4.20
C GLN A 334 -33.77 26.11 2.77
N GLN A 335 -33.91 27.03 1.80
CA GLN A 335 -34.06 26.67 0.39
C GLN A 335 -32.81 25.99 -0.15
N LEU A 336 -31.64 26.48 0.24
CA LEU A 336 -30.36 25.90 -0.12
C LEU A 336 -30.19 24.52 0.52
N ASP A 337 -30.47 24.36 1.82
CA ASP A 337 -30.44 23.06 2.49
C ASP A 337 -31.37 22.05 1.83
N MET A 338 -32.59 22.45 1.45
CA MET A 338 -33.53 21.59 0.72
C MET A 338 -33.02 21.21 -0.67
N ALA A 339 -32.43 22.16 -1.41
CA ALA A 339 -31.89 21.91 -2.74
C ALA A 339 -30.71 20.94 -2.68
N VAL A 340 -29.78 21.16 -1.74
CA VAL A 340 -28.62 20.28 -1.54
C VAL A 340 -29.06 18.91 -1.02
N ALA A 341 -29.96 18.83 -0.05
CA ALA A 341 -30.47 17.55 0.47
C ALA A 341 -31.24 16.72 -0.58
N SER A 342 -31.69 17.34 -1.68
CA SER A 342 -32.33 16.62 -2.79
C SER A 342 -31.34 15.81 -3.64
N ILE A 343 -30.03 16.11 -3.55
CA ILE A 343 -28.98 15.41 -4.28
C ILE A 343 -28.80 14.00 -3.68
N PRO A 344 -28.93 12.91 -4.47
CA PRO A 344 -28.93 11.54 -3.95
C PRO A 344 -27.64 11.13 -3.21
N GLU A 345 -26.50 11.68 -3.63
CA GLU A 345 -25.18 11.39 -3.06
C GLU A 345 -24.98 11.98 -1.66
N ILE A 346 -25.85 12.90 -1.23
CA ILE A 346 -25.70 13.63 0.02
C ILE A 346 -26.41 12.87 1.15
N GLU A 347 -25.71 12.69 2.27
CA GLU A 347 -26.23 12.02 3.46
C GLU A 347 -26.94 13.01 4.38
N THR A 348 -26.25 14.09 4.73
CA THR A 348 -26.81 15.16 5.57
C THR A 348 -26.28 16.52 5.12
N VAL A 349 -27.10 17.55 5.35
CA VAL A 349 -26.73 18.95 5.16
C VAL A 349 -27.10 19.68 6.42
N VAL A 350 -26.18 20.49 6.93
CA VAL A 350 -26.41 21.35 8.08
C VAL A 350 -26.01 22.77 7.73
N GLY A 351 -27.00 23.62 7.48
CA GLY A 351 -26.82 25.04 7.26
C GLY A 351 -26.70 25.85 8.54
N LYS A 352 -25.74 26.78 8.57
CA LYS A 352 -25.54 27.78 9.62
C LYS A 352 -25.55 29.17 8.99
N ALA A 353 -26.38 30.08 9.48
CA ALA A 353 -26.32 31.50 9.13
C ALA A 353 -25.73 32.31 10.28
N GLY A 354 -24.80 33.20 9.98
CA GLY A 354 -24.10 33.97 11.01
C GLY A 354 -23.17 33.09 11.84
N ARG A 355 -23.03 33.43 13.12
CA ARG A 355 -22.04 32.82 14.01
C ARG A 355 -22.65 31.92 15.06
N THR A 356 -21.84 31.01 15.55
CA THR A 356 -22.03 30.32 16.84
C THR A 356 -21.71 31.25 18.02
N GLU A 357 -22.16 30.90 19.23
CA GLU A 357 -21.81 31.61 20.49
C GLU A 357 -20.35 31.32 20.91
N SER A 358 -19.41 31.59 20.01
CA SER A 358 -17.97 31.39 20.19
C SER A 358 -17.21 32.55 19.59
N ALA A 359 -16.16 32.98 20.28
CA ALA A 359 -15.25 34.01 19.76
C ALA A 359 -14.44 33.55 18.52
N LEU A 360 -14.43 32.24 18.23
CA LEU A 360 -13.75 31.68 17.06
C LEU A 360 -14.53 31.89 15.76
N ASP A 361 -15.80 32.29 15.84
CA ASP A 361 -16.71 32.38 14.70
C ASP A 361 -17.24 33.82 14.55
N PRO A 362 -16.60 34.65 13.71
CA PRO A 362 -17.02 36.03 13.49
C PRO A 362 -18.01 36.20 12.32
N ALA A 363 -18.60 35.10 11.82
CA ALA A 363 -19.45 35.11 10.63
C ALA A 363 -20.65 36.07 10.74
N PRO A 364 -20.85 36.98 9.77
CA PRO A 364 -22.04 37.83 9.72
C PRO A 364 -23.27 37.04 9.28
N LEU A 365 -24.47 37.51 9.62
CA LEU A 365 -25.74 36.87 9.23
C LEU A 365 -25.95 36.75 7.70
N SER A 366 -25.23 37.54 6.92
CA SER A 366 -25.22 37.48 5.45
C SER A 366 -24.29 36.38 4.89
N MET A 367 -23.53 35.69 5.73
CA MET A 367 -22.70 34.56 5.32
C MET A 367 -23.35 33.27 5.83
N TYR A 368 -23.45 32.30 4.92
CA TYR A 368 -23.96 30.98 5.24
C TYR A 368 -22.79 29.98 5.19
N GLU A 369 -22.83 29.00 6.07
CA GLU A 369 -21.91 27.86 6.06
C GLU A 369 -22.76 26.61 6.08
N ASN A 370 -22.75 25.86 4.97
CA ASN A 370 -23.47 24.60 4.86
C ASN A 370 -22.46 23.47 4.85
N MET A 371 -22.49 22.66 5.90
CA MET A 371 -21.66 21.46 5.99
C MET A 371 -22.42 20.33 5.31
N ILE A 372 -21.88 19.86 4.19
CA ILE A 372 -22.47 18.82 3.34
C ILE A 372 -21.69 17.54 3.57
N GLN A 373 -22.34 16.51 4.11
CA GLN A 373 -21.75 15.19 4.29
C GLN A 373 -22.15 14.29 3.12
N TYR A 374 -21.16 13.74 2.41
CA TYR A 374 -21.42 12.77 1.35
C TYR A 374 -21.69 11.39 1.91
N LYS A 375 -22.58 10.63 1.25
CA LYS A 375 -22.62 9.17 1.42
C LYS A 375 -21.28 8.60 0.96
N PRO A 376 -20.74 7.57 1.64
CA PRO A 376 -19.56 6.88 1.14
C PRO A 376 -19.84 6.30 -0.25
N GLU A 377 -18.87 6.29 -1.17
CA GLU A 377 -19.07 5.79 -2.53
C GLU A 377 -19.66 4.37 -2.55
N TYR A 378 -19.17 3.51 -1.66
CA TYR A 378 -19.70 2.16 -1.46
C TYR A 378 -20.32 2.02 -0.07
N MET A 379 -21.36 1.19 0.03
CA MET A 379 -22.02 0.93 1.30
C MET A 379 -21.10 0.21 2.28
N LEU A 380 -21.06 0.72 3.51
CA LEU A 380 -20.21 0.22 4.59
C LEU A 380 -21.02 -0.62 5.58
N ASN A 381 -20.38 -1.64 6.15
CA ASN A 381 -20.90 -2.42 7.27
C ASN A 381 -20.72 -1.68 8.61
N GLU A 382 -21.18 -2.30 9.70
CA GLU A 382 -21.05 -1.73 11.06
C GLU A 382 -19.60 -1.48 11.49
N ASN A 383 -18.64 -2.20 10.89
CA ASN A 383 -17.20 -2.05 11.15
C ASN A 383 -16.53 -1.00 10.24
N GLY A 384 -17.30 -0.27 9.42
CA GLY A 384 -16.78 0.74 8.48
C GLY A 384 -16.06 0.16 7.26
N GLN A 385 -16.21 -1.13 6.99
CA GLN A 385 -15.64 -1.81 5.81
C GLN A 385 -16.69 -1.92 4.72
N ARG A 386 -16.27 -1.91 3.44
CA ARG A 386 -17.17 -2.08 2.30
C ARG A 386 -17.93 -3.41 2.41
N GLN A 387 -19.25 -3.39 2.27
CA GLN A 387 -20.12 -4.56 2.39
C GLN A 387 -20.52 -5.09 1.01
N ARG A 388 -20.45 -6.41 0.84
CA ARG A 388 -20.97 -7.10 -0.34
C ARG A 388 -22.40 -7.57 -0.11
N TYR A 389 -23.18 -7.56 -1.18
CA TYR A 389 -24.61 -7.88 -1.18
C TYR A 389 -24.94 -8.87 -2.29
N LYS A 390 -25.91 -9.73 -2.01
CA LYS A 390 -26.31 -10.78 -2.93
C LYS A 390 -26.85 -10.23 -4.25
N VAL A 391 -26.35 -10.76 -5.37
CA VAL A 391 -26.81 -10.45 -6.73
C VAL A 391 -27.38 -11.70 -7.41
N ASN A 392 -28.28 -11.52 -8.38
CA ASN A 392 -28.76 -12.59 -9.26
C ASN A 392 -27.80 -12.81 -10.45
N ASP A 393 -28.09 -13.80 -11.31
CA ASP A 393 -27.27 -14.13 -12.48
C ASP A 393 -27.20 -12.98 -13.52
N ASP A 394 -28.14 -12.03 -13.46
CA ASP A 394 -28.19 -10.81 -14.29
C ASP A 394 -27.41 -9.63 -13.66
N GLY A 395 -26.80 -9.81 -12.49
CA GLY A 395 -26.02 -8.79 -11.76
C GLY A 395 -26.87 -7.81 -10.94
N GLU A 396 -28.12 -8.13 -10.66
CA GLU A 396 -29.08 -7.29 -9.92
C GLU A 396 -29.13 -7.68 -8.45
N TYR A 397 -29.11 -6.68 -7.57
CA TYR A 397 -29.19 -6.90 -6.13
C TYR A 397 -30.53 -7.51 -5.70
N ILE A 398 -30.47 -8.57 -4.89
CA ILE A 398 -31.63 -9.27 -4.35
C ILE A 398 -32.02 -8.65 -3.00
N LEU A 399 -33.27 -8.22 -2.91
CA LEU A 399 -33.85 -7.68 -1.69
C LEU A 399 -34.38 -8.82 -0.79
N LYS A 400 -34.52 -8.57 0.52
CA LYS A 400 -35.09 -9.50 1.51
C LYS A 400 -36.50 -9.99 1.15
N ASN A 401 -37.23 -9.24 0.34
CA ASN A 401 -38.56 -9.60 -0.16
C ASN A 401 -38.52 -10.53 -1.39
N GLY A 402 -37.32 -10.90 -1.89
CA GLY A 402 -37.13 -11.79 -3.03
C GLY A 402 -37.21 -11.10 -4.41
N MET A 403 -37.45 -9.79 -4.47
CA MET A 403 -37.45 -9.02 -5.72
C MET A 403 -36.04 -8.49 -6.05
N SER A 404 -35.77 -8.24 -7.33
CA SER A 404 -34.52 -7.62 -7.79
C SER A 404 -34.66 -6.10 -7.89
N LEU A 405 -33.58 -5.38 -7.58
CA LEU A 405 -33.54 -3.91 -7.52
C LEU A 405 -33.87 -3.23 -8.88
N ARG A 406 -33.75 -3.94 -10.01
CA ARG A 406 -33.87 -3.35 -11.35
C ARG A 406 -35.32 -3.11 -11.81
N ALA A 407 -36.31 -3.64 -11.11
CA ALA A 407 -37.72 -3.41 -11.45
C ALA A 407 -38.22 -1.98 -11.13
N GLU A 408 -37.46 -1.17 -10.38
CA GLU A 408 -37.85 0.19 -9.95
C GLU A 408 -36.94 1.31 -10.50
N GLN A 409 -35.98 0.98 -11.37
CA GLN A 409 -34.80 1.81 -11.64
C GLN A 409 -34.97 2.93 -12.69
N ARG A 410 -36.15 3.53 -12.79
CA ARG A 410 -36.33 4.82 -13.50
C ARG A 410 -36.93 5.96 -12.66
N GLU A 411 -37.61 5.67 -11.55
CA GLU A 411 -38.30 6.74 -10.80
C GLU A 411 -37.93 6.84 -9.32
N ALA A 412 -37.20 5.88 -8.74
CA ALA A 412 -36.93 5.92 -7.30
C ALA A 412 -35.56 5.37 -6.90
N TRP A 413 -34.50 6.10 -7.21
CA TRP A 413 -33.24 5.98 -6.44
C TRP A 413 -33.41 6.44 -4.98
N GLN A 414 -34.55 7.06 -4.64
CA GLN A 414 -34.78 7.79 -3.39
C GLN A 414 -35.68 7.09 -2.36
N SER A 415 -36.40 6.01 -2.68
CA SER A 415 -37.47 5.50 -1.80
C SER A 415 -37.12 4.26 -0.96
N LEU A 416 -35.98 3.62 -1.21
CA LEU A 416 -35.60 2.38 -0.53
C LEU A 416 -34.47 2.64 0.46
N ASN A 417 -34.71 2.33 1.73
CA ASN A 417 -33.65 2.04 2.70
C ASN A 417 -32.88 0.80 2.22
N ALA A 418 -32.03 0.96 1.20
CA ALA A 418 -31.30 -0.14 0.57
C ALA A 418 -30.51 -0.94 1.63
N LYS A 419 -30.00 -0.26 2.66
CA LYS A 419 -29.30 -0.87 3.79
C LYS A 419 -30.16 -1.90 4.55
N GLU A 420 -31.46 -1.68 4.69
CA GLU A 420 -32.36 -2.57 5.46
C GLU A 420 -32.84 -3.75 4.62
N GLN A 421 -32.91 -3.57 3.29
CA GLN A 421 -33.51 -4.54 2.40
C GLN A 421 -32.49 -5.41 1.66
N LEU A 422 -31.24 -4.97 1.50
CA LEU A 422 -30.21 -5.79 0.87
C LEU A 422 -29.75 -6.92 1.79
N ILE A 423 -29.48 -8.09 1.20
CA ILE A 423 -28.99 -9.26 1.92
C ILE A 423 -27.45 -9.28 1.84
N PRO A 424 -26.74 -9.20 2.98
CA PRO A 424 -25.29 -9.29 2.99
C PRO A 424 -24.84 -10.67 2.52
N ASP A 425 -23.88 -10.71 1.60
CA ASP A 425 -23.33 -11.93 1.03
C ASP A 425 -21.83 -11.76 0.74
N ASN A 426 -20.99 -12.68 1.20
CA ASN A 426 -19.54 -12.60 1.01
C ASN A 426 -19.11 -12.81 -0.45
N ASP A 427 -19.92 -13.55 -1.22
CA ASP A 427 -19.69 -13.82 -2.65
C ASP A 427 -20.44 -12.84 -3.58
N GLY A 428 -21.13 -11.86 -2.99
CA GLY A 428 -21.89 -10.84 -3.72
C GLY A 428 -21.06 -9.67 -4.26
N GLU A 429 -21.74 -8.65 -4.78
CA GLU A 429 -21.13 -7.42 -5.31
C GLU A 429 -21.25 -6.24 -4.33
N PHE A 430 -20.40 -5.23 -4.51
CA PHE A 430 -20.40 -4.04 -3.65
C PHE A 430 -21.44 -3.03 -4.13
N TYR A 431 -22.36 -2.66 -3.25
CA TYR A 431 -23.36 -1.65 -3.55
C TYR A 431 -22.75 -0.25 -3.60
N ARG A 432 -22.82 0.40 -4.75
CA ARG A 432 -22.35 1.78 -4.97
C ARG A 432 -23.49 2.77 -4.69
N ASN A 433 -23.28 3.70 -3.76
CA ASN A 433 -24.26 4.73 -3.39
C ASN A 433 -24.34 5.86 -4.40
N TRP A 434 -23.26 6.12 -5.14
CA TRP A 434 -23.19 7.21 -6.11
C TRP A 434 -23.72 6.79 -7.47
N ARG A 435 -24.33 7.74 -8.18
CA ARG A 435 -24.78 7.48 -9.56
C ARG A 435 -23.62 7.04 -10.46
N PRO A 436 -23.86 6.19 -11.48
CA PRO A 436 -22.81 5.67 -12.36
C PRO A 436 -21.98 6.75 -13.07
N GLU A 437 -22.58 7.90 -13.36
CA GLU A 437 -21.95 9.04 -14.03
C GLU A 437 -20.97 9.83 -13.15
N ILE A 438 -21.10 9.74 -11.83
CA ILE A 438 -20.24 10.42 -10.85
C ILE A 438 -18.98 9.57 -10.64
N GLN A 439 -17.79 10.12 -10.89
CA GLN A 439 -16.51 9.43 -10.68
C GLN A 439 -15.68 10.06 -9.56
N SER A 440 -15.94 11.32 -9.25
CA SER A 440 -15.26 12.08 -8.22
C SER A 440 -16.24 12.92 -7.39
N PRO A 441 -15.87 13.32 -6.16
CA PRO A 441 -16.66 14.26 -5.38
C PRO A 441 -16.88 15.61 -6.09
N ASP A 442 -15.98 15.99 -7.00
CA ASP A 442 -16.08 17.25 -7.75
C ASP A 442 -17.19 17.21 -8.82
N ASP A 443 -17.69 16.01 -9.18
CA ASP A 443 -18.81 15.83 -10.10
C ASP A 443 -20.18 16.01 -9.40
N ILE A 444 -20.22 15.97 -8.06
CA ILE A 444 -21.41 16.09 -7.20
C ILE A 444 -21.69 17.57 -6.94
#